data_AF-A0A1B2Z9L9-F1
#
_entry.id   AF-A0A1B2Z9L9-F1
#
_cell.length_a   1.000
_cell.length_b   1.000
_cell.length_c   1.000
_cell.angle_alpha   90.00
_cell.angle_beta   90.00
_cell.angle_gamma   90.00
#
_symmetry.space_group_name_H-M   'P 1'
#
loop_
_entity.id
_entity.type
_entity.pdbx_description
1 polymer ?
#
loop_
_entity_poly.entity_id
_entity_poly.type
_entity_poly.pdbx_seq_one_letter_code
_entity_poly.pdbx_strand_id
1 'polypeptide(L)'
;MVEFITIGKIRENSKSLIIYCGDYTSDDTIEFSFCIKNNKIIGIDNEFSCDIAEEIFKPNSIVLAKLSNYIKPLGIELSTNSIYNGVNLLIHKKDSFSQKWRIIDSEGGEIQNEKFQFNGMTYLRRSLEKSEEIIEESICIKWI
;
A
#
# COMPACT_ATOMS: atom_id res chain seq x y z
N MET A 1 9.98 14.42 8.30
CA MET A 1 9.86 13.29 7.36
C MET A 1 8.55 12.60 7.67
N VAL A 2 7.74 12.36 6.66
CA VAL A 2 6.45 11.68 6.79
C VAL A 2 6.47 10.52 5.81
N GLU A 3 6.07 9.35 6.25
CA GLU A 3 5.97 8.17 5.40
C GLU A 3 4.50 7.92 5.10
N PHE A 4 4.14 7.88 3.82
CA PHE A 4 2.79 7.57 3.37
C PHE A 4 2.75 6.14 2.85
N ILE A 5 1.66 5.45 3.17
CA ILE A 5 1.39 4.11 2.67
C ILE A 5 -0.03 4.08 2.12
N THR A 6 -0.16 3.64 0.87
CA THR A 6 -1.44 3.40 0.22
C THR A 6 -1.62 1.90 0.03
N ILE A 7 -2.77 1.37 0.42
CA ILE A 7 -3.24 0.03 0.09
C ILE A 7 -4.32 0.17 -0.98
N GLY A 8 -4.05 -0.35 -2.17
CA GLY A 8 -4.98 -0.20 -3.29
C GLY A 8 -5.33 -1.54 -3.95
N LYS A 9 -6.52 -1.60 -4.53
CA LYS A 9 -6.98 -2.71 -5.37
C LYS A 9 -7.37 -2.18 -6.74
N ILE A 10 -6.78 -2.77 -7.78
CA ILE A 10 -7.15 -2.49 -9.17
C ILE A 10 -8.43 -3.26 -9.47
N ARG A 11 -9.43 -2.59 -10.08
CA ARG A 11 -10.69 -3.24 -10.45
C ARG A 11 -10.44 -4.31 -11.51
N GLU A 12 -11.20 -5.41 -11.45
CA GLU A 12 -11.05 -6.55 -12.37
C GLU A 12 -11.29 -6.15 -13.84
N ASN A 13 -12.17 -5.18 -14.05
CA ASN A 13 -12.54 -4.67 -15.36
C ASN A 13 -11.90 -3.31 -15.69
N SER A 14 -10.82 -2.94 -14.98
CA SER A 14 -10.06 -1.71 -15.28
C SER A 14 -9.64 -1.71 -16.75
N LYS A 15 -9.84 -0.57 -17.42
CA LYS A 15 -9.42 -0.34 -18.81
C LYS A 15 -8.19 0.55 -18.89
N SER A 16 -7.63 0.92 -17.74
CA SER A 16 -6.51 1.83 -17.67
C SER A 16 -5.19 1.11 -17.95
N LEU A 17 -4.44 1.65 -18.91
CA LEU A 17 -3.09 1.21 -19.26
C LEU A 17 -2.06 1.72 -18.25
N ILE A 18 -2.38 2.77 -17.50
CA ILE A 18 -1.57 3.34 -16.43
C ILE A 18 -2.41 3.33 -15.17
N ILE A 19 -1.87 2.81 -14.08
CA ILE A 19 -2.53 2.88 -12.76
C ILE A 19 -1.79 3.89 -11.90
N TYR A 20 -2.53 4.88 -11.43
CA TYR A 20 -2.07 5.88 -10.48
C TYR A 20 -2.28 5.35 -9.07
N CYS A 21 -1.18 5.07 -8.37
CA CYS A 21 -1.23 4.56 -7.01
C CYS A 21 -1.15 5.75 -6.03
N GLY A 22 -2.26 6.14 -5.40
CA GLY A 22 -2.28 7.07 -4.27
C GLY A 22 -2.36 8.57 -4.58
N ASP A 23 -2.24 9.02 -5.84
CA ASP A 23 -2.24 10.45 -6.18
C ASP A 23 -3.48 10.91 -6.96
N TYR A 24 -4.35 9.99 -7.40
CA TYR A 24 -5.57 10.33 -8.12
C TYR A 24 -6.72 9.43 -7.71
N THR A 25 -7.86 10.04 -7.38
CA THR A 25 -9.15 9.33 -7.38
C THR A 25 -9.43 8.86 -8.80
N SER A 26 -9.02 7.63 -9.12
CA SER A 26 -9.35 6.98 -10.38
C SER A 26 -10.55 6.04 -10.17
N ASP A 27 -11.42 5.97 -11.17
CA ASP A 27 -12.49 4.98 -11.20
C ASP A 27 -11.95 3.55 -11.42
N ASP A 28 -10.65 3.34 -11.49
CA ASP A 28 -10.05 2.03 -11.74
C ASP A 28 -9.41 1.40 -10.49
N THR A 29 -9.36 2.15 -9.39
CA THR A 29 -8.81 1.69 -8.11
C THR A 29 -9.79 1.86 -6.97
N ILE A 30 -9.55 1.10 -5.90
CA ILE A 30 -10.11 1.34 -4.58
C ILE A 30 -8.92 1.48 -3.65
N GLU A 31 -8.83 2.56 -2.89
CA GLU A 31 -7.64 2.89 -2.11
C GLU A 31 -7.97 3.20 -0.66
N PHE A 32 -7.00 2.87 0.20
CA PHE A 32 -6.94 3.29 1.59
C PHE A 32 -5.53 3.81 1.86
N SER A 33 -5.43 5.05 2.32
CA SER A 33 -4.15 5.72 2.55
C SER A 33 -4.00 6.14 4.01
N PHE A 34 -2.78 6.04 4.53
CA PHE A 34 -2.42 6.55 5.86
C PHE A 34 -0.97 7.04 5.85
N CYS A 35 -0.62 7.86 6.83
CA CYS A 35 0.73 8.30 7.06
C CYS A 35 1.26 7.85 8.42
N ILE A 36 2.57 7.69 8.50
CA ILE A 36 3.33 7.49 9.73
C ILE A 36 4.01 8.83 10.06
N LYS A 37 3.58 9.44 11.17
CA LYS A 37 4.12 10.70 11.67
C LYS A 37 4.17 10.67 13.20
N ASN A 38 5.30 11.07 13.77
CA ASN A 38 5.51 11.12 15.23
C ASN A 38 5.16 9.79 15.94
N ASN A 39 5.59 8.65 15.36
CA ASN A 39 5.28 7.29 15.83
C ASN A 39 3.78 6.93 15.86
N LYS A 40 2.94 7.66 15.14
CA LYS A 40 1.51 7.37 14.99
C LYS A 40 1.19 7.04 13.54
N ILE A 41 0.20 6.17 13.35
CA ILE A 41 -0.46 5.95 12.07
C ILE A 41 -1.73 6.79 12.06
N ILE A 42 -1.89 7.59 11.01
CA ILE A 42 -3.03 8.51 10.84
C ILE A 42 -3.56 8.33 9.41
N GLY A 43 -4.83 7.99 9.28
CA GLY A 43 -5.53 7.89 8.01
C GLY A 43 -5.51 9.20 7.23
N ILE A 44 -5.40 9.12 5.91
CA ILE A 44 -5.57 10.25 5.00
C ILE A 44 -7.01 10.20 4.49
N ASP A 45 -7.76 11.27 4.75
CA ASP A 45 -9.19 11.39 4.41
C ASP A 45 -10.06 10.25 4.97
N ASN A 46 -9.65 9.68 6.11
CA ASN A 46 -10.38 8.62 6.82
C ASN A 46 -10.10 8.64 8.33
N GLU A 47 -10.91 7.91 9.11
CA GLU A 47 -10.84 7.92 10.59
C GLU A 47 -9.85 6.91 11.19
N PHE A 48 -9.10 6.16 10.37
CA PHE A 48 -8.16 5.17 10.88
C PHE A 48 -7.03 5.84 11.67
N SER A 49 -6.73 5.31 12.87
CA SER A 49 -5.59 5.78 13.65
C SER A 49 -5.05 4.72 14.60
N CYS A 50 -3.74 4.76 14.86
CA CYS A 50 -3.04 3.91 15.83
C CYS A 50 -1.83 4.65 16.44
N ASP A 51 -1.62 4.53 17.75
CA ASP A 51 -0.57 5.27 18.49
C ASP A 51 0.83 4.63 18.45
N ILE A 52 1.00 3.48 17.79
CA ILE A 52 2.27 2.75 17.76
C ILE A 52 2.58 2.37 16.31
N ALA A 53 3.35 3.19 15.59
CA ALA A 53 3.61 2.97 14.18
C ALA A 53 4.54 1.77 13.91
N GLU A 54 5.53 1.52 14.77
CA GLU A 54 6.49 0.41 14.61
C GLU A 54 5.82 -0.97 14.47
N GLU A 55 4.62 -1.10 15.03
CA GLU A 55 3.81 -2.30 15.00
C GLU A 55 3.41 -2.73 13.57
N ILE A 56 3.36 -1.80 12.61
CA ILE A 56 3.10 -2.17 11.21
C ILE A 56 4.22 -2.99 10.58
N PHE A 57 5.44 -2.90 11.14
CA PHE A 57 6.61 -3.63 10.69
C PHE A 57 6.87 -4.90 11.51
N LYS A 58 5.93 -5.33 12.38
CA LYS A 58 6.06 -6.54 13.20
C LYS A 58 5.05 -7.61 12.76
N PRO A 59 5.47 -8.88 12.65
CA PRO A 59 4.53 -9.95 12.32
C PRO A 59 3.51 -10.11 13.45
N ASN A 60 2.28 -10.53 13.11
CA ASN A 60 1.18 -10.76 14.06
C ASN A 60 0.79 -9.54 14.92
N SER A 61 1.11 -8.32 14.48
CA SER A 61 0.74 -7.12 15.22
C SER A 61 -0.76 -6.87 15.26
N ILE A 62 -1.24 -6.36 16.39
CA ILE A 62 -2.62 -5.88 16.55
C ILE A 62 -2.96 -4.74 15.59
N VAL A 63 -1.98 -3.90 15.22
CA VAL A 63 -2.17 -2.80 14.26
C VAL A 63 -2.51 -3.35 12.88
N LEU A 64 -1.78 -4.38 12.45
CA LEU A 64 -2.05 -5.06 11.17
C LEU A 64 -3.40 -5.76 11.16
N ALA A 65 -3.83 -6.34 12.28
CA ALA A 65 -5.15 -6.94 12.41
C ALA A 65 -6.27 -5.88 12.33
N LYS A 66 -6.10 -4.74 13.00
CA LYS A 66 -7.01 -3.59 12.88
C LYS A 66 -7.08 -3.09 11.45
N LEU A 67 -5.94 -2.93 10.80
CA LEU A 67 -5.82 -2.47 9.42
C LEU A 67 -6.52 -3.43 8.45
N SER A 68 -6.28 -4.74 8.56
CA SER A 68 -6.95 -5.79 7.79
C SER A 68 -8.48 -5.72 7.91
N ASN A 69 -8.99 -5.55 9.14
CA ASN A 69 -10.42 -5.40 9.38
C ASN A 69 -10.98 -4.09 8.83
N TYR A 70 -10.21 -3.00 8.85
CA TYR A 70 -10.63 -1.68 8.40
C TYR A 70 -10.78 -1.59 6.88
N ILE A 71 -9.86 -2.20 6.13
CA ILE A 71 -9.88 -2.16 4.66
C ILE A 71 -10.84 -3.17 4.03
N LYS A 72 -11.27 -4.19 4.78
CA LYS A 72 -12.16 -5.24 4.28
C LYS A 72 -13.51 -4.71 3.78
N PRO A 73 -14.25 -3.84 4.52
CA PRO A 73 -15.48 -3.21 4.02
C PRO A 73 -15.29 -2.38 2.75
N LEU A 74 -14.06 -1.92 2.45
CA LEU A 74 -13.75 -1.19 1.22
C LEU A 74 -13.63 -2.14 0.01
N GLY A 75 -13.67 -3.46 0.20
CA GLY A 75 -13.49 -4.44 -0.88
C GLY A 75 -12.02 -4.84 -1.12
N ILE A 76 -11.13 -4.47 -0.20
CA ILE A 76 -9.72 -4.87 -0.19
C ILE A 76 -9.52 -5.98 0.85
N GLU A 77 -9.30 -7.21 0.39
CA GLU A 77 -9.15 -8.37 1.28
C GLU A 77 -7.67 -8.78 1.40
N LEU A 78 -7.02 -8.31 2.45
CA LEU A 78 -5.66 -8.73 2.82
C LEU A 78 -5.63 -9.28 4.24
N SER A 79 -4.97 -10.42 4.43
CA SER A 79 -4.67 -10.92 5.78
C SER A 79 -3.58 -10.07 6.44
N THR A 80 -3.54 -10.06 7.77
CA THR A 80 -2.48 -9.45 8.60
C THR A 80 -1.07 -9.77 8.07
N ASN A 81 -0.81 -11.04 7.75
CA ASN A 81 0.49 -11.48 7.22
C ASN A 81 0.77 -10.94 5.83
N SER A 82 -0.25 -10.85 4.97
CA SER A 82 -0.09 -10.28 3.63
C SER A 82 0.27 -8.80 3.71
N ILE A 83 -0.35 -8.04 4.62
CA ILE A 83 -0.03 -6.62 4.83
C ILE A 83 1.40 -6.47 5.34
N TYR A 84 1.78 -7.23 6.39
CA TYR A 84 3.15 -7.25 6.93
C TYR A 84 4.20 -7.50 5.84
N ASN A 85 3.98 -8.51 5.00
CA ASN A 85 4.94 -8.90 3.97
C ASN A 85 5.12 -7.79 2.93
N GLY A 86 4.02 -7.16 2.50
CA GLY A 86 4.08 -6.10 1.51
C GLY A 86 4.71 -4.82 2.07
N VAL A 87 4.32 -4.39 3.28
CA VAL A 87 4.90 -3.21 3.95
C VAL A 87 6.41 -3.37 4.19
N ASN A 88 6.87 -4.56 4.61
CA ASN A 88 8.30 -4.80 4.78
C ASN A 88 9.07 -4.83 3.46
N LEU A 89 8.45 -5.32 2.39
CA LEU A 89 9.06 -5.32 1.07
C LEU A 89 9.31 -3.88 0.57
N LEU A 90 8.38 -2.96 0.84
CA LEU A 90 8.49 -1.54 0.45
C LEU A 90 9.65 -0.80 1.13
N ILE A 91 10.07 -1.21 2.31
CA ILE A 91 11.23 -0.64 3.03
C ILE A 91 12.53 -1.43 2.80
N HIS A 92 12.58 -2.23 1.74
CA HIS A 92 13.73 -3.06 1.35
C HIS A 92 14.25 -4.03 2.44
N LYS A 93 13.44 -4.34 3.46
CA LYS A 93 13.71 -5.44 4.37
C LYS A 93 13.33 -6.73 3.64
N LYS A 94 14.31 -7.34 2.98
CA LYS A 94 14.19 -8.66 2.36
C LYS A 94 13.94 -9.70 3.47
N ASP A 95 12.69 -9.84 3.87
CA ASP A 95 12.26 -10.99 4.65
C ASP A 95 11.93 -12.14 3.68
N SER A 96 12.34 -13.34 4.08
CA SER A 96 12.13 -14.62 3.39
C SER A 96 10.65 -14.93 3.08
N PHE A 97 9.71 -14.17 3.65
CA PHE A 97 8.26 -14.32 3.52
C PHE A 97 7.59 -13.45 2.42
N SER A 98 8.35 -12.62 1.70
CA SER A 98 7.79 -11.72 0.66
C SER A 98 7.37 -12.42 -0.64
N GLN A 99 7.33 -13.75 -0.71
CA GLN A 99 7.14 -14.52 -1.95
C GLN A 99 5.88 -14.18 -2.78
N LYS A 100 4.87 -13.59 -2.14
CA LYS A 100 3.59 -13.20 -2.75
C LYS A 100 3.50 -11.71 -3.10
N TRP A 101 4.57 -10.94 -2.90
CA TRP A 101 4.63 -9.54 -3.28
C TRP A 101 5.84 -9.33 -4.19
N ARG A 102 5.70 -8.46 -5.18
CA ARG A 102 6.78 -8.10 -6.10
C ARG A 102 6.89 -6.60 -6.20
N ILE A 103 8.09 -6.06 -6.03
CA ILE A 103 8.38 -4.68 -6.41
C ILE A 103 8.15 -4.56 -7.92
N ILE A 104 7.45 -3.50 -8.34
CA ILE A 104 7.21 -3.18 -9.74
C ILE A 104 7.86 -1.83 -10.03
N ASP A 105 8.42 -1.68 -11.23
CA ASP A 105 8.95 -0.39 -11.67
C ASP A 105 7.82 0.63 -11.74
N SER A 106 8.04 1.79 -11.12
CA SER A 106 7.10 2.90 -11.08
C SER A 106 7.82 4.23 -11.26
N GLU A 107 7.10 5.21 -11.80
CA GLU A 107 7.58 6.59 -11.91
C GLU A 107 6.46 7.52 -11.42
N GLY A 108 6.73 8.33 -10.40
CA GLY A 108 5.76 9.29 -9.86
C GLY A 108 4.44 8.65 -9.38
N GLY A 109 4.50 7.47 -8.77
CA GLY A 109 3.31 6.74 -8.33
C GLY A 109 2.57 5.98 -9.44
N GLU A 110 3.08 6.01 -10.68
CA GLU A 110 2.45 5.36 -11.82
C GLU A 110 3.06 3.99 -12.12
N ILE A 111 2.21 3.01 -12.41
CA ILE A 111 2.63 1.70 -12.93
C ILE A 111 2.02 1.41 -14.30
N GLN A 112 2.80 0.72 -15.14
CA GLN A 112 2.36 0.30 -16.48
C GLN A 112 1.52 -0.98 -16.40
N ASN A 113 0.22 -0.87 -16.63
CA ASN A 113 -0.74 -1.98 -16.66
C ASN A 113 -0.98 -2.48 -18.10
N GLU A 114 0.10 -2.70 -18.84
CA GLU A 114 0.01 -3.21 -20.21
C GLU A 114 -0.74 -4.55 -20.25
N LYS A 115 -1.62 -4.70 -21.24
CA LYS A 115 -2.48 -5.88 -21.40
C LYS A 115 -3.34 -6.18 -20.17
N PHE A 116 -3.57 -5.20 -19.29
CA PHE A 116 -4.39 -5.32 -18.08
C PHE A 116 -3.88 -6.40 -17.09
N GLN A 117 -2.57 -6.62 -17.10
CA GLN A 117 -1.92 -7.70 -16.35
C GLN A 117 -2.10 -7.61 -14.83
N PHE A 118 -2.41 -6.43 -14.29
CA PHE A 118 -2.58 -6.20 -12.86
C PHE A 118 -4.05 -6.07 -12.43
N ASN A 119 -5.00 -6.25 -13.34
CA ASN A 119 -6.42 -6.18 -13.00
C ASN A 119 -6.80 -7.18 -11.90
N GLY A 120 -7.59 -6.73 -10.93
CA GLY A 120 -7.99 -7.52 -9.76
C GLY A 120 -6.89 -7.67 -8.70
N MET A 121 -5.66 -7.25 -8.97
CA MET A 121 -4.56 -7.35 -8.02
C MET A 121 -4.61 -6.23 -6.98
N THR A 122 -3.98 -6.50 -5.84
CA THR A 122 -3.77 -5.54 -4.76
C THR A 122 -2.34 -5.01 -4.84
N TYR A 123 -2.16 -3.71 -4.65
CA TYR A 123 -0.85 -3.07 -4.53
C TYR A 123 -0.69 -2.38 -3.19
N LEU A 124 0.56 -2.13 -2.83
CA LEU A 124 0.94 -1.18 -1.82
C LEU A 124 1.91 -0.17 -2.44
N ARG A 125 1.73 1.11 -2.13
CA ARG A 125 2.72 2.17 -2.42
C ARG A 125 3.25 2.69 -1.10
N ARG A 126 4.55 2.99 -1.05
CA ARG A 126 5.18 3.78 -0.02
C ARG A 126 5.81 5.00 -0.65
N SER A 127 5.59 6.17 -0.08
CA SER A 127 6.37 7.37 -0.38
C SER A 127 6.91 7.97 0.91
N LEU A 128 8.17 8.41 0.87
CA LEU A 128 8.84 9.10 1.95
C LEU A 128 8.99 10.56 1.58
N GLU A 129 8.39 11.45 2.36
CA GLU A 129 8.40 12.88 2.08
C GLU A 129 9.24 13.68 3.08
N LYS A 130 10.00 14.63 2.54
CA LYS A 130 10.77 15.61 3.30
C LYS A 130 10.56 16.99 2.67
N SER A 131 10.03 17.93 3.44
CA SER A 131 9.75 19.29 2.96
C SER A 131 8.86 19.33 1.72
N GLU A 132 7.81 18.50 1.69
CA GLU A 132 6.85 18.39 0.57
C GLU A 132 7.44 17.79 -0.73
N GLU A 133 8.67 17.28 -0.68
CA GLU A 133 9.30 16.54 -1.77
C GLU A 133 9.34 15.04 -1.45
N ILE A 134 8.93 14.20 -2.40
CA ILE A 134 9.11 12.74 -2.35
C ILE A 134 10.59 12.44 -2.58
N ILE A 135 11.24 11.85 -1.58
CA ILE A 135 12.67 11.48 -1.63
C ILE A 135 12.90 9.98 -1.85
N GLU A 136 11.89 9.16 -1.58
CA GLU A 136 11.92 7.71 -1.81
C GLU A 136 10.50 7.25 -2.13
N GLU A 137 10.36 6.38 -3.13
CA GLU A 137 9.10 5.76 -3.48
C GLU A 137 9.32 4.29 -3.83
N SER A 138 8.38 3.44 -3.44
CA SER A 138 8.31 2.06 -3.90
C SER A 138 6.86 1.61 -4.05
N ILE A 139 6.63 0.75 -5.05
CA ILE A 139 5.33 0.10 -5.27
C ILE A 139 5.56 -1.41 -5.33
N CYS A 140 4.69 -2.17 -4.67
CA CYS A 140 4.64 -3.61 -4.83
C CYS A 140 3.23 -4.10 -5.12
N ILE A 141 3.14 -5.17 -5.91
CA ILE A 141 1.89 -5.85 -6.26
C ILE A 141 1.88 -7.24 -5.65
N LYS A 142 0.71 -7.63 -5.13
CA LYS A 142 0.47 -8.96 -4.62
C LYS A 142 0.33 -9.95 -5.78
N TRP A 143 1.38 -10.71 -6.02
CA TRP A 143 1.42 -11.83 -6.95
C TRP A 143 0.91 -13.10 -6.26
N ILE A 144 0.01 -13.85 -6.91
CA ILE A 144 -0.74 -15.01 -6.39
C ILE A 144 0.10 -15.93 -5.47
#